data_AF-A0A0B5A3C9-F1
#
_entry.id   AF-A0A0B5A3C9-F1
#
_cell.length_a   1.000
_cell.length_b   1.000
_cell.length_c   1.000
_cell.angle_alpha   90.00
_cell.angle_beta   90.00
_cell.angle_gamma   90.00
#
_symmetry.space_group_name_H-M   'P 1'
#
loop_
_entity.id
_entity.type
_entity.pdbx_description
1 polymer ?
#
loop_
_entity_poly.entity_id
_entity_poly.type
_entity_poly.pdbx_seq_one_letter_code
_entity_poly.pdbx_strand_id
1 'polypeptide(L)'
;MNKIDICLINTYRFIWPCICSQLSIVAMTLEEICIWHGVTVKDYSFATECFCYWVILGCIPMVYISIVVNTNKIYDIVVTMNEDFIYVCSLGDRYRKPFLEGQLLIWQLCYAWFIFVCFVGSLYVIFPLTGLLYQSLFATIDENTVRPLQFPLWLPKDDPYRTPNYEIFFVIESTLIFCFVQTFCVYVYTLLHILLHYYTIMNMIIIDFSIIFEGLDESVALLPRHDQRRRETQLILNARIAKIVRWHLSVFKHLKSEMRAGHVAGTKLHWA
;
A
#
# COMPACT_ATOMS: atom_id res chain seq x y z
N MET A 1 20.66 -17.50 11.59
CA MET A 1 20.32 -17.54 10.15
C MET A 1 21.62 -17.56 9.37
N ASN A 2 21.86 -18.60 8.58
CA ASN A 2 23.12 -18.73 7.82
C ASN A 2 23.10 -17.76 6.64
N LYS A 3 24.28 -17.28 6.22
CA LYS A 3 24.44 -16.33 5.10
C LYS A 3 23.84 -16.86 3.78
N ILE A 4 23.71 -18.19 3.66
CA ILE A 4 23.13 -18.90 2.51
C ILE A 4 21.59 -18.76 2.49
N ASP A 5 20.93 -18.81 3.65
CA ASP A 5 19.47 -18.68 3.75
C ASP A 5 19.02 -17.28 3.32
N ILE A 6 19.79 -16.24 3.67
CA ILE A 6 19.52 -14.85 3.31
C ILE A 6 19.62 -14.63 1.78
N CYS A 7 20.57 -15.33 1.13
CA CYS A 7 20.76 -15.20 -0.31
C CYS A 7 19.62 -15.86 -1.09
N LEU A 8 19.18 -17.05 -0.68
CA LEU A 8 18.04 -17.75 -1.29
C LEU A 8 16.74 -16.93 -1.15
N ILE A 9 16.45 -16.42 0.05
CA ILE A 9 15.28 -15.56 0.29
C ILE A 9 15.31 -14.32 -0.60
N ASN A 10 16.49 -13.72 -0.82
CA ASN A 10 16.64 -12.57 -1.70
C ASN A 10 16.39 -12.90 -3.18
N THR A 11 16.79 -14.07 -3.67
CA THR A 11 16.54 -14.44 -5.08
C THR A 11 15.05 -14.68 -5.33
N TYR A 12 14.35 -15.41 -4.46
CA TYR A 12 12.91 -15.64 -4.59
C TYR A 12 12.08 -14.34 -4.52
N ARG A 13 12.57 -13.34 -3.79
CA ARG A 13 11.90 -12.04 -3.64
C ARG A 13 11.72 -11.30 -4.97
N PHE A 14 12.59 -11.51 -5.97
CA PHE A 14 12.51 -10.82 -7.26
C PHE A 14 11.79 -11.62 -8.34
N ILE A 15 11.87 -12.95 -8.29
CA ILE A 15 11.27 -13.83 -9.31
C ILE A 15 9.77 -13.59 -9.41
N TRP A 16 9.07 -13.58 -8.27
CA TRP A 16 7.61 -13.45 -8.26
C TRP A 16 7.12 -12.09 -8.80
N PRO A 17 7.61 -10.93 -8.32
CA PRO A 17 7.30 -9.63 -8.94
C PRO A 17 7.55 -9.57 -10.44
N CYS A 18 8.64 -10.18 -10.93
CA CYS A 18 8.96 -10.20 -12.35
C CYS A 18 7.91 -10.98 -13.15
N ILE A 19 7.51 -12.16 -12.68
CA ILE A 19 6.46 -12.98 -13.31
C ILE A 19 5.13 -12.21 -13.33
N CYS A 20 4.69 -11.66 -12.19
CA CYS A 20 3.46 -10.89 -12.12
C CYS A 20 3.48 -9.67 -13.05
N SER A 21 4.62 -8.96 -13.13
CA SER A 21 4.77 -7.80 -14.02
C SER A 21 4.72 -8.21 -15.49
N GLN A 22 5.36 -9.32 -15.88
CA GLN A 22 5.30 -9.83 -17.26
C GLN A 22 3.89 -10.27 -17.65
N LEU A 23 3.20 -11.02 -16.78
CA LEU A 23 1.81 -11.42 -17.01
C LEU A 23 0.89 -10.21 -17.14
N SER A 24 1.06 -9.21 -16.28
CA SER A 24 0.30 -7.97 -16.33
C SER A 24 0.54 -7.18 -17.62
N ILE A 25 1.79 -7.10 -18.11
CA ILE A 25 2.10 -6.44 -19.39
C ILE A 25 1.41 -7.18 -20.56
N VAL A 26 1.45 -8.51 -20.58
CA VAL A 26 0.74 -9.30 -21.61
C VAL A 26 -0.76 -9.01 -21.55
N ALA A 27 -1.35 -9.01 -20.36
CA ALA A 27 -2.77 -8.68 -20.18
C ALA A 27 -3.10 -7.25 -20.66
N MET A 28 -2.28 -6.26 -20.31
CA MET A 28 -2.46 -4.88 -20.79
C MET A 28 -2.42 -4.79 -22.31
N THR A 29 -1.56 -5.56 -22.99
CA THR A 29 -1.54 -5.57 -24.46
C THR A 29 -2.81 -6.19 -25.06
N LEU A 30 -3.39 -7.19 -24.41
CA LEU A 30 -4.68 -7.77 -24.82
C LEU A 30 -5.82 -6.76 -24.62
N GLU A 31 -5.84 -6.07 -23.48
CA GLU A 31 -6.81 -5.00 -23.20
C GLU A 31 -6.71 -3.86 -24.22
N GLU A 32 -5.50 -3.47 -24.63
CA GLU A 32 -5.30 -2.44 -25.66
C GLU A 32 -5.93 -2.84 -27.01
N ILE A 33 -5.81 -4.11 -27.40
CA ILE A 33 -6.48 -4.66 -28.59
C ILE A 33 -8.01 -4.61 -28.44
N CYS A 34 -8.53 -4.93 -27.26
CA CYS A 34 -9.97 -4.88 -26.96
C CYS A 34 -10.49 -3.43 -26.99
N ILE A 35 -9.77 -2.47 -26.40
CA ILE A 35 -10.11 -1.04 -26.45
C ILE A 35 -10.17 -0.57 -27.91
N TRP A 36 -9.14 -0.90 -28.72
CA TRP A 36 -9.11 -0.57 -30.14
C TRP A 36 -10.30 -1.16 -30.90
N HIS A 37 -10.65 -2.42 -30.62
CA HIS A 37 -11.81 -3.07 -31.22
C HIS A 37 -13.11 -2.36 -30.85
N GLY A 38 -13.35 -2.13 -29.55
CA GLY A 38 -14.54 -1.45 -29.03
C GLY A 38 -14.74 -0.07 -29.66
N VAL A 39 -13.66 0.71 -29.79
CA VAL A 39 -13.69 2.01 -30.47
C VAL A 39 -14.05 1.85 -31.96
N THR A 40 -13.49 0.86 -32.64
CA THR A 40 -13.72 0.61 -34.07
C THR A 40 -15.18 0.22 -34.36
N VAL A 41 -15.78 -0.61 -33.51
CA VAL A 41 -17.20 -1.01 -33.63
C VAL A 41 -18.18 -0.03 -32.99
N LYS A 42 -17.66 1.06 -32.38
CA LYS A 42 -18.42 2.07 -31.62
C LYS A 42 -19.16 1.51 -30.40
N ASP A 43 -18.67 0.41 -29.84
CA ASP A 43 -19.10 -0.09 -28.52
C ASP A 43 -18.25 0.57 -27.43
N TYR A 44 -18.63 1.78 -27.07
CA TYR A 44 -17.90 2.55 -26.06
C TYR A 44 -18.06 1.96 -24.65
N SER A 45 -19.14 1.22 -24.37
CA SER A 45 -19.31 0.56 -23.08
C SER A 45 -18.19 -0.48 -22.90
N PHE A 46 -18.02 -1.37 -23.88
CA PHE A 46 -16.94 -2.35 -23.91
C PHE A 46 -15.56 -1.69 -23.83
N ALA A 47 -15.32 -0.66 -24.65
CA ALA A 47 -14.03 0.03 -24.66
C ALA A 47 -13.69 0.70 -23.31
N THR A 48 -14.66 1.32 -22.64
CA THR A 48 -14.46 1.95 -21.32
C THR A 48 -14.23 0.92 -20.21
N GLU A 49 -14.87 -0.25 -20.30
CA GLU A 49 -14.64 -1.33 -19.35
C GLU A 49 -13.22 -1.89 -19.48
N CYS A 50 -12.79 -2.22 -20.70
CA CYS A 50 -11.42 -2.66 -21.00
C CYS A 50 -10.37 -1.61 -20.59
N PHE A 51 -10.66 -0.32 -20.81
CA PHE A 51 -9.80 0.77 -20.35
C PHE A 51 -9.64 0.81 -18.83
N CYS A 52 -10.72 0.61 -18.08
CA CYS A 52 -10.65 0.51 -16.62
C CYS A 52 -9.72 -0.64 -16.20
N TYR A 53 -9.85 -1.82 -16.82
CA TYR A 53 -8.99 -2.97 -16.51
C TYR A 53 -7.53 -2.71 -16.92
N TRP A 54 -7.28 -2.08 -18.06
CA TRP A 54 -5.95 -1.67 -18.48
C TRP A 54 -5.27 -0.77 -17.43
N VAL A 55 -5.98 0.23 -16.89
CA VAL A 55 -5.47 1.10 -15.82
C VAL A 55 -5.17 0.31 -14.55
N ILE A 56 -6.10 -0.55 -14.13
CA ILE A 56 -5.98 -1.40 -12.94
C ILE A 56 -4.75 -2.33 -13.06
N LEU A 57 -4.59 -2.98 -14.21
CA LEU A 57 -3.45 -3.86 -14.50
C LEU A 57 -2.14 -3.07 -14.52
N GLY A 58 -2.12 -1.86 -15.10
CA GLY A 58 -0.95 -0.98 -15.13
C GLY A 58 -0.40 -0.61 -13.75
N CYS A 59 -1.22 -0.65 -12.70
CA CYS A 59 -0.75 -0.45 -11.34
C CYS A 59 0.19 -1.56 -10.84
N ILE A 60 0.06 -2.81 -11.34
CA ILE A 60 0.89 -3.94 -10.89
C ILE A 60 2.38 -3.71 -11.17
N PRO A 61 2.82 -3.54 -12.44
CA PRO A 61 4.23 -3.28 -12.72
C PRO A 61 4.71 -1.96 -12.10
N MET A 62 3.85 -0.93 -12.05
CA MET A 62 4.19 0.35 -11.42
C MET A 62 4.56 0.16 -9.93
N VAL A 63 3.75 -0.57 -9.18
CA VAL A 63 3.98 -0.85 -7.76
C VAL A 63 5.24 -1.69 -7.58
N TYR A 64 5.42 -2.78 -8.34
CA TYR A 64 6.59 -3.63 -8.20
C TYR A 64 7.90 -2.92 -8.57
N ILE A 65 7.93 -2.15 -9.66
CA ILE A 65 9.08 -1.32 -10.03
C ILE A 65 9.37 -0.32 -8.91
N SER A 66 8.34 0.34 -8.36
CA SER A 66 8.49 1.30 -7.27
C SER A 66 9.10 0.67 -6.01
N ILE A 67 8.66 -0.54 -5.65
CA ILE A 67 9.21 -1.30 -4.51
C ILE A 67 10.67 -1.69 -4.78
N VAL A 68 10.98 -2.21 -5.97
CA VAL A 68 12.35 -2.63 -6.32
C VAL A 68 13.30 -1.44 -6.30
N VAL A 69 12.93 -0.32 -6.92
CA VAL A 69 13.74 0.91 -6.98
C VAL A 69 13.94 1.52 -5.59
N ASN A 70 12.93 1.45 -4.71
CA ASN A 70 12.98 2.07 -3.38
C ASN A 70 13.18 1.07 -2.23
N THR A 71 13.66 -0.14 -2.50
CA THR A 71 13.75 -1.22 -1.48
C THR A 71 14.57 -0.79 -0.25
N ASN A 72 15.72 -0.14 -0.46
CA ASN A 72 16.56 0.33 0.66
C ASN A 72 15.83 1.36 1.52
N LYS A 73 15.07 2.26 0.89
CA LYS A 73 14.31 3.28 1.63
C LYS A 73 13.18 2.64 2.43
N ILE A 74 12.42 1.72 1.83
CA ILE A 74 11.35 1.00 2.53
C ILE A 74 11.94 0.26 3.74
N TYR A 75 13.11 -0.35 3.59
CA TYR A 75 13.81 -0.98 4.70
C TYR A 75 14.19 0.01 5.80
N ASP A 76 14.79 1.15 5.46
CA ASP A 76 15.15 2.20 6.42
C ASP A 76 13.93 2.74 7.17
N ILE A 77 12.79 2.89 6.48
CA ILE A 77 11.51 3.29 7.08
C ILE A 77 11.07 2.28 8.12
N VAL A 78 11.05 0.99 7.76
CA VAL A 78 10.63 -0.09 8.67
C VAL A 78 11.54 -0.18 9.90
N VAL A 79 12.86 -0.04 9.72
CA VAL A 79 13.82 0.00 10.85
C VAL A 79 13.53 1.19 11.76
N THR A 80 13.32 2.38 11.19
CA THR A 80 13.00 3.59 11.96
C THR A 80 11.70 3.43 12.75
N MET A 81 10.64 2.89 12.13
CA MET A 81 9.37 2.63 12.82
C MET A 81 9.52 1.65 13.98
N ASN A 82 10.39 0.64 13.84
CA ASN A 82 10.69 -0.29 14.92
C ASN A 82 11.47 0.38 16.07
N GLU A 83 12.43 1.25 15.76
CA GLU A 83 13.13 2.04 16.77
C GLU A 83 12.17 2.98 17.52
N ASP A 84 11.28 3.66 16.79
CA ASP A 84 10.24 4.52 17.36
C ASP A 84 9.29 3.71 18.27
N PHE A 85 8.88 2.52 17.83
CA PHE A 85 8.05 1.61 18.64
C PHE A 85 8.73 1.23 19.96
N ILE A 86 9.99 0.77 19.91
CA ILE A 86 10.76 0.40 21.12
C ILE A 86 10.92 1.60 22.04
N TYR A 87 11.24 2.77 21.48
CA TYR A 87 11.40 4.00 22.24
C TYR A 87 10.09 4.39 22.94
N VAL A 88 8.95 4.39 22.25
CA VAL A 88 7.65 4.70 22.84
C VAL A 88 7.28 3.71 23.94
N CYS A 89 7.55 2.41 23.75
CA CYS A 89 7.30 1.40 24.77
C CYS A 89 8.16 1.57 26.03
N SER A 90 9.32 2.21 25.92
CA SER A 90 10.18 2.56 27.06
C SER A 90 9.71 3.81 27.82
N LEU A 91 8.77 4.59 27.26
CA LEU A 91 8.18 5.74 27.93
C LEU A 91 7.11 5.31 28.95
N GLY A 92 6.73 6.24 29.83
CA GLY A 92 5.68 5.99 30.83
C GLY A 92 4.31 5.70 30.22
N ASP A 93 3.41 5.14 31.04
CA ASP A 93 2.07 4.70 30.64
C ASP A 93 1.22 5.75 29.91
N ARG A 94 1.43 7.02 30.27
CA ARG A 94 0.78 8.19 29.65
C ARG A 94 0.95 8.21 28.12
N TYR A 95 2.10 7.76 27.61
CA TYR A 95 2.44 7.74 26.19
C TYR A 95 2.17 6.38 25.56
N ARG A 96 2.53 5.32 26.27
CA ARG A 96 2.44 3.94 25.79
C ARG A 96 1.01 3.54 25.44
N LYS A 97 0.04 3.86 26.32
CA LYS A 97 -1.35 3.46 26.15
C LYS A 97 -1.99 4.04 24.86
N PRO A 98 -2.01 5.36 24.63
CA PRO A 98 -2.62 5.92 23.42
C PRO A 98 -1.89 5.49 22.14
N PHE A 99 -0.58 5.29 22.19
CA PHE A 99 0.16 4.77 21.04
C PHE A 99 -0.21 3.33 20.69
N LEU A 100 -0.29 2.43 21.68
CA LEU A 100 -0.69 1.04 21.46
C LEU A 100 -2.15 0.92 21.01
N GLU A 101 -3.05 1.76 21.53
CA GLU A 101 -4.43 1.86 21.05
C GLU A 101 -4.47 2.28 19.58
N GLY A 102 -3.64 3.26 19.18
CA GLY A 102 -3.46 3.66 17.80
C GLY A 102 -2.93 2.53 16.91
N GLN A 103 -1.88 1.82 17.34
CA GLN A 103 -1.32 0.67 16.60
C GLN A 103 -2.33 -0.48 16.45
N LEU A 104 -3.14 -0.74 17.48
CA LEU A 104 -4.21 -1.73 17.41
C LEU A 104 -5.27 -1.34 16.37
N LEU A 105 -5.66 -0.06 16.32
CA LEU A 105 -6.60 0.44 15.32
C LEU A 105 -6.03 0.31 13.90
N ILE A 106 -4.75 0.62 13.71
CA ILE A 106 -4.05 0.43 12.43
C ILE A 106 -4.13 -1.03 11.99
N TRP A 107 -3.84 -1.96 12.91
CA TRP A 107 -3.89 -3.39 12.64
C TRP A 107 -5.30 -3.86 12.25
N GLN A 108 -6.33 -3.41 12.98
CA GLN A 108 -7.74 -3.70 12.67
C GLN A 108 -8.13 -3.17 11.28
N LEU A 109 -7.74 -1.94 10.93
CA LEU A 109 -8.02 -1.35 9.63
C LEU A 109 -7.32 -2.14 8.51
N CYS A 110 -6.07 -2.53 8.71
CA CYS A 110 -5.32 -3.34 7.76
C CYS A 110 -5.95 -4.73 7.55
N TYR A 111 -6.47 -5.35 8.62
CA TYR A 111 -7.18 -6.61 8.53
C TYR A 111 -8.53 -6.47 7.81
N ALA A 112 -9.27 -5.39 8.08
CA ALA A 112 -10.50 -5.08 7.36
C ALA A 112 -10.24 -4.86 5.85
N TRP A 113 -9.15 -4.16 5.51
CA TRP A 113 -8.71 -4.00 4.11
C TRP A 113 -8.38 -5.34 3.46
N PHE A 114 -7.64 -6.21 4.14
CA PHE A 114 -7.34 -7.55 3.64
C PHE A 114 -8.60 -8.36 3.35
N ILE A 115 -9.55 -8.41 4.29
CA ILE A 115 -10.84 -9.08 4.11
C ILE A 115 -11.58 -8.51 2.90
N PHE A 116 -11.63 -7.18 2.79
CA PHE A 116 -12.31 -6.51 1.68
C PHE A 116 -11.72 -6.91 0.32
N VAL A 117 -10.39 -6.84 0.17
CA VAL A 117 -9.71 -7.20 -1.09
C VAL A 117 -9.88 -8.69 -1.40
N CYS A 118 -9.75 -9.57 -0.40
CA CYS A 118 -9.98 -11.01 -0.59
C CYS A 118 -11.42 -11.31 -0.98
N PHE A 119 -12.40 -10.62 -0.38
CA PHE A 119 -13.81 -10.75 -0.73
C PHE A 119 -14.06 -10.34 -2.17
N VAL A 120 -13.59 -9.16 -2.59
CA VAL A 120 -13.73 -8.67 -3.98
C VAL A 120 -13.06 -9.63 -4.95
N GLY A 121 -11.80 -10.02 -4.70
CA GLY A 121 -11.09 -10.97 -5.57
C GLY A 121 -11.79 -12.33 -5.66
N SER A 122 -12.36 -12.81 -4.55
CA SER A 122 -13.12 -14.08 -4.54
C SER A 122 -14.40 -13.97 -5.36
N LEU A 123 -15.11 -12.82 -5.31
CA LEU A 123 -16.30 -12.61 -6.14
C LEU A 123 -15.96 -12.73 -7.63
N TYR A 124 -14.88 -12.10 -8.09
CA TYR A 124 -14.46 -12.19 -9.49
C TYR A 124 -14.19 -13.64 -9.93
N VAL A 125 -13.73 -14.53 -9.04
CA VAL A 125 -13.52 -15.94 -9.37
C VAL A 125 -14.81 -16.77 -9.23
N ILE A 126 -15.60 -16.54 -8.18
CA ILE A 126 -16.80 -17.32 -7.87
C ILE A 126 -17.93 -17.07 -8.88
N PHE A 127 -18.12 -15.84 -9.35
CA PHE A 127 -19.19 -15.51 -10.30
C PHE A 127 -19.13 -16.33 -11.60
N PRO A 128 -18.03 -16.33 -12.37
CA PRO A 128 -17.96 -17.12 -13.59
C PRO A 128 -17.95 -18.63 -13.30
N LEU A 129 -17.35 -19.08 -12.19
CA LEU A 129 -17.43 -20.49 -11.77
C LEU A 129 -18.87 -20.93 -11.51
N THR A 130 -19.68 -20.10 -10.84
CA THR A 130 -21.08 -20.39 -10.58
C THR A 130 -21.89 -20.41 -11.88
N GLY A 131 -21.60 -19.49 -12.81
CA GLY A 131 -22.19 -19.49 -14.14
C GLY A 131 -21.86 -20.76 -14.93
N LEU A 132 -20.60 -21.21 -14.90
CA LEU A 132 -20.16 -22.46 -15.52
C LEU A 132 -20.81 -23.69 -14.87
N LEU A 133 -20.90 -23.74 -13.54
CA LEU A 133 -21.56 -24.82 -12.81
C LEU A 133 -23.06 -24.89 -13.17
N TYR A 134 -23.72 -23.73 -13.23
CA TYR A 134 -25.11 -23.65 -13.63
C TYR A 134 -25.32 -24.15 -15.06
N GLN A 135 -24.49 -23.70 -16.00
CA GLN A 135 -24.52 -24.17 -17.39
C GLN A 135 -24.27 -25.69 -17.48
N SER A 136 -23.35 -26.23 -16.67
CA SER A 136 -23.02 -27.66 -16.67
C SER A 136 -24.12 -28.55 -16.09
N LEU A 137 -24.90 -28.03 -15.12
CA LEU A 137 -25.91 -28.81 -14.40
C LEU A 137 -27.31 -28.71 -15.03
N PHE A 138 -27.67 -27.56 -15.58
CA PHE A 138 -29.06 -27.25 -15.92
C PHE A 138 -29.29 -26.83 -17.36
N ALA A 139 -28.28 -26.25 -18.04
CA ALA A 139 -28.46 -25.81 -19.41
C ALA A 139 -28.23 -26.99 -20.37
N THR A 140 -29.23 -27.31 -21.21
CA THR A 140 -28.94 -27.96 -22.48
C THR A 140 -28.01 -27.03 -23.25
N ILE A 141 -26.83 -27.52 -23.64
CA ILE A 141 -25.83 -26.72 -24.35
C ILE A 141 -26.40 -26.39 -25.74
N ASP A 142 -27.18 -25.32 -25.81
CA ASP A 142 -27.66 -24.76 -27.07
C ASP A 142 -26.54 -23.92 -27.69
N GLU A 143 -26.50 -23.83 -29.03
CA GLU A 143 -25.45 -23.15 -29.82
C GLU A 143 -25.24 -21.66 -29.48
N ASN A 144 -26.14 -21.07 -28.68
CA ASN A 144 -26.12 -19.66 -28.31
C ASN A 144 -25.66 -19.40 -26.87
N THR A 145 -25.21 -20.41 -26.14
CA THR A 145 -24.75 -20.25 -24.75
C THR A 145 -23.33 -19.68 -24.73
N VAL A 146 -23.15 -18.49 -24.14
CA VAL A 146 -21.82 -17.85 -23.96
C VAL A 146 -21.27 -18.22 -22.58
N ARG A 147 -20.06 -18.76 -22.53
CA ARG A 147 -19.38 -19.08 -21.27
C ARG A 147 -18.90 -17.78 -20.60
N PRO A 148 -19.13 -17.55 -19.30
CA PRO A 148 -18.71 -16.30 -18.66
C PRO A 148 -17.19 -16.25 -18.45
N LEU A 149 -16.53 -15.17 -18.82
CA LEU A 149 -15.15 -14.84 -18.39
C LEU A 149 -15.19 -13.77 -17.29
N GLN A 150 -14.09 -13.61 -16.56
CA GLN A 150 -13.94 -12.59 -15.53
C GLN A 150 -13.90 -11.20 -16.15
N PHE A 151 -13.23 -11.10 -17.29
CA PHE A 151 -13.06 -9.87 -18.05
C PHE A 151 -13.60 -10.03 -19.48
N PRO A 152 -14.08 -8.95 -20.10
CA PRO A 152 -14.46 -8.96 -21.51
C PRO A 152 -13.23 -9.18 -22.38
N LEU A 153 -13.29 -10.14 -23.31
CA LEU A 153 -12.17 -10.49 -24.17
C LEU A 153 -12.61 -10.58 -25.63
N TRP A 154 -11.80 -10.02 -26.53
CA TRP A 154 -12.01 -10.14 -27.97
C TRP A 154 -10.69 -10.43 -28.69
N LEU A 155 -10.74 -11.36 -29.65
CA LEU A 155 -9.60 -11.71 -30.49
C LEU A 155 -9.96 -11.65 -31.98
N PRO A 156 -9.03 -11.22 -32.85
CA PRO A 156 -9.25 -11.28 -34.28
C PRO A 156 -9.43 -12.73 -34.75
N LYS A 157 -10.59 -13.03 -35.36
CA LYS A 157 -10.93 -14.33 -35.98
C LYS A 157 -11.02 -15.52 -35.03
N ASP A 158 -11.02 -15.30 -33.73
CA ASP A 158 -11.23 -16.32 -32.72
C ASP A 158 -12.29 -15.84 -31.72
N ASP A 159 -13.20 -16.73 -31.35
CA ASP A 159 -14.18 -16.45 -30.30
C ASP A 159 -13.72 -17.17 -29.02
N PRO A 160 -13.05 -16.46 -28.10
CA PRO A 160 -12.49 -17.07 -26.89
C PRO A 160 -13.58 -17.66 -25.99
N TYR A 161 -14.85 -17.32 -26.19
CA TYR A 161 -15.96 -17.88 -25.43
C TYR A 161 -16.41 -19.24 -25.96
N ARG A 162 -16.07 -19.61 -27.19
CA ARG A 162 -16.53 -20.86 -27.86
C ARG A 162 -15.41 -21.84 -28.17
N THR A 163 -14.16 -21.38 -28.24
CA THR A 163 -13.02 -22.25 -28.56
C THR A 163 -12.37 -22.84 -27.31
N PRO A 164 -11.50 -23.86 -27.45
CA PRO A 164 -10.70 -24.41 -26.35
C PRO A 164 -9.71 -23.41 -25.72
N ASN A 165 -9.60 -22.20 -26.28
CA ASN A 165 -8.79 -21.13 -25.70
C ASN A 165 -9.44 -20.54 -24.44
N TYR A 166 -10.74 -20.74 -24.25
CA TYR A 166 -11.48 -20.29 -23.07
C TYR A 166 -10.80 -20.69 -21.76
N GLU A 167 -10.43 -21.97 -21.62
CA GLU A 167 -9.85 -22.52 -20.40
C GLU A 167 -8.49 -21.88 -20.10
N ILE A 168 -7.72 -21.55 -21.15
CA ILE A 168 -6.44 -20.86 -21.03
C ILE A 168 -6.66 -19.43 -20.52
N PHE A 169 -7.57 -18.68 -21.13
CA PHE A 169 -7.88 -17.31 -20.70
C PHE A 169 -8.48 -17.26 -19.30
N PHE A 170 -9.40 -18.18 -18.97
CA PHE A 170 -9.97 -18.28 -17.64
C PHE A 170 -8.90 -18.48 -16.55
N VAL A 171 -7.90 -19.34 -16.79
CA VAL A 171 -6.78 -19.57 -15.86
C VAL A 171 -5.86 -18.34 -15.79
N ILE A 172 -5.57 -17.70 -16.93
CA ILE A 172 -4.75 -16.48 -16.97
C ILE A 172 -5.43 -15.34 -16.19
N GLU A 173 -6.72 -15.08 -16.44
CA GLU A 173 -7.51 -14.05 -15.77
C GLU A 173 -7.62 -14.32 -14.27
N SER A 174 -7.87 -15.58 -13.87
CA SER A 174 -7.87 -15.99 -12.46
C SER A 174 -6.50 -15.75 -11.79
N THR A 175 -5.41 -16.04 -12.51
CA THR A 175 -4.04 -15.80 -12.02
C THR A 175 -3.77 -14.30 -11.88
N LEU A 176 -4.24 -13.48 -12.82
CA LEU A 176 -4.11 -12.01 -12.76
C LEU A 176 -4.89 -11.41 -11.59
N ILE A 177 -6.10 -11.91 -11.30
CA ILE A 177 -6.85 -11.51 -10.11
C ILE A 177 -6.06 -11.81 -8.84
N PHE A 178 -5.42 -12.99 -8.75
CA PHE A 178 -4.55 -13.32 -7.62
C PHE A 178 -3.34 -12.37 -7.53
N CYS A 179 -2.68 -12.08 -8.66
CA CYS A 179 -1.58 -11.12 -8.72
C CYS A 179 -2.01 -9.72 -8.25
N PHE A 180 -3.19 -9.28 -8.69
CA PHE A 180 -3.78 -8.00 -8.31
C PHE A 180 -4.08 -7.94 -6.82
N VAL A 181 -4.80 -8.93 -6.28
CA VAL A 181 -5.11 -9.06 -4.84
C VAL A 181 -3.84 -9.01 -4.02
N GLN A 182 -2.82 -9.79 -4.37
CA GLN A 182 -1.55 -9.79 -3.65
C GLN A 182 -0.86 -8.42 -3.69
N THR A 183 -0.77 -7.81 -4.87
CA THR A 183 -0.08 -6.53 -5.05
C THR A 183 -0.77 -5.42 -4.27
N PHE A 184 -2.08 -5.25 -4.46
CA PHE A 184 -2.85 -4.19 -3.81
C PHE A 184 -3.04 -4.42 -2.32
N CYS A 185 -3.21 -5.66 -1.88
CA CYS A 185 -3.27 -5.97 -0.47
C CYS A 185 -1.98 -5.52 0.23
N VAL A 186 -0.82 -6.00 -0.22
CA VAL A 186 0.46 -5.72 0.45
C VAL A 186 0.83 -4.24 0.33
N TYR A 187 0.62 -3.64 -0.84
CA TYR A 187 0.97 -2.25 -1.08
C TYR A 187 0.16 -1.28 -0.20
N VAL A 188 -1.18 -1.36 -0.27
CA VAL A 188 -2.05 -0.47 0.51
C VAL A 188 -1.91 -0.75 2.00
N TYR A 189 -1.74 -2.02 2.41
CA TYR A 189 -1.40 -2.37 3.79
C TYR A 189 -0.16 -1.62 4.28
N THR A 190 0.93 -1.67 3.51
CA THR A 190 2.20 -1.03 3.88
C THR A 190 2.03 0.49 3.97
N LEU A 191 1.33 1.09 3.00
CA LEU A 191 1.09 2.53 2.97
C LEU A 191 0.22 3.00 4.14
N LEU A 192 -0.88 2.30 4.44
CA LEU A 192 -1.74 2.59 5.59
C LEU A 192 -0.96 2.48 6.90
N HIS A 193 -0.16 1.44 7.05
CA HIS A 193 0.62 1.21 8.26
C HIS A 193 1.67 2.29 8.49
N ILE A 194 2.41 2.70 7.45
CA ILE A 194 3.41 3.78 7.53
C ILE A 194 2.73 5.12 7.86
N LEU A 195 1.70 5.48 7.09
CA LEU A 195 1.01 6.77 7.23
C LEU A 195 0.40 6.92 8.63
N LEU A 196 -0.32 5.91 9.09
CA LEU A 196 -0.98 5.96 10.39
C LEU A 196 0.01 5.84 11.55
N HIS A 197 1.14 5.14 11.38
CA HIS A 197 2.20 5.17 12.38
C HIS A 197 2.70 6.60 12.59
N TYR A 198 2.99 7.35 11.53
CA TYR A 198 3.38 8.76 11.68
C TYR A 198 2.27 9.63 12.28
N TYR A 199 1.01 9.36 11.95
CA TYR A 199 -0.12 10.02 12.61
C TYR A 199 -0.13 9.75 14.12
N THR A 200 0.12 8.51 14.55
CA THR A 200 0.20 8.20 15.99
C THR A 200 1.35 8.94 16.67
N ILE A 201 2.53 9.04 16.04
CA ILE A 201 3.66 9.81 16.56
C ILE A 201 3.32 11.31 16.67
N MET A 202 2.64 11.87 15.67
CA MET A 202 2.17 13.27 15.71
C MET A 202 1.18 13.50 16.87
N ASN A 203 0.31 12.53 17.18
CA ASN A 203 -0.56 12.63 18.34
C ASN A 203 0.23 12.68 19.66
N MET A 204 1.34 11.94 19.77
CA MET A 204 2.20 12.00 20.96
C MET A 204 2.86 13.37 21.15
N ILE A 205 3.19 14.05 20.05
CA ILE A 205 3.71 15.41 20.08
C ILE A 205 2.66 16.38 20.63
N ILE A 206 1.39 16.23 20.22
CA ILE A 206 0.28 17.05 20.73
C ILE A 206 0.12 16.84 22.25
N ILE A 207 0.23 15.60 22.73
CA ILE A 207 0.22 15.29 24.17
C ILE A 207 1.38 15.98 24.90
N ASP A 208 2.59 15.98 24.32
CA ASP A 208 3.74 16.68 24.91
C ASP A 208 3.52 18.20 24.97
N PHE A 209 2.81 18.79 24.00
CA PHE A 209 2.41 20.21 24.07
C PHE A 209 1.35 20.49 25.13
N SER A 210 0.35 19.62 25.31
CA SER A 210 -0.72 19.88 26.28
C SER A 210 -0.22 19.91 27.73
N ILE A 211 0.90 19.24 28.01
CA ILE A 211 1.50 19.14 29.36
C ILE A 211 2.66 20.11 29.56
N ILE A 212 2.99 20.94 28.57
CA ILE A 212 4.22 21.74 28.61
C ILE A 212 4.29 22.67 29.82
N PHE A 213 3.14 23.25 30.20
CA PHE A 213 2.98 24.13 31.35
C PHE A 213 2.38 23.43 32.59
N GLU A 214 2.02 22.15 32.50
CA GLU A 214 1.41 21.41 33.60
C GLU A 214 2.38 21.32 34.80
N GLY A 215 1.93 21.79 35.96
CA GLY A 215 2.71 21.79 37.21
C GLY A 215 3.83 22.83 37.29
N LEU A 216 3.92 23.76 36.34
CA LEU A 216 4.83 24.91 36.44
C LEU A 216 4.14 26.06 37.18
N ASP A 217 4.87 26.69 38.10
CA ASP A 217 4.38 27.83 38.85
C ASP A 217 4.41 29.10 37.97
N GLU A 218 3.25 29.57 37.55
CA GLU A 218 3.11 30.74 36.67
C GLU A 218 3.65 32.02 37.32
N SER A 219 3.64 32.11 38.65
CA SER A 219 4.12 33.30 39.38
C SER A 219 5.60 33.58 39.17
N VAL A 220 6.40 32.57 38.80
CA VAL A 220 7.84 32.72 38.54
C VAL A 220 8.14 33.56 37.29
N ALA A 221 7.14 33.80 36.42
CA ALA A 221 7.30 34.66 35.26
C ALA A 221 7.64 36.12 35.64
N LEU A 222 7.18 36.57 36.81
CA LEU A 222 7.40 37.91 37.35
C LEU A 222 8.72 38.05 38.12
N LEU A 223 9.36 36.94 38.50
CA LEU A 223 10.59 36.97 39.31
C LEU A 223 11.80 37.45 38.49
N PRO A 224 12.81 38.09 39.12
CA PRO A 224 14.06 38.45 38.46
C PRO A 224 14.75 37.26 37.77
N ARG A 225 15.47 37.50 36.68
CA ARG A 225 16.14 36.42 35.89
C ARG A 225 17.10 35.55 36.72
N HIS A 226 17.66 36.08 37.80
CA HIS A 226 18.61 35.36 38.64
C HIS A 226 17.96 34.58 39.79
N ASP A 227 16.65 34.70 39.98
CA ASP A 227 15.92 33.97 41.01
C ASP A 227 16.00 32.46 40.78
N GLN A 228 16.26 31.72 41.85
CA GLN A 228 16.44 30.26 41.80
C GLN A 228 15.19 29.55 41.29
N ARG A 229 13.99 29.95 41.74
CA ARG A 229 12.71 29.32 41.34
C ARG A 229 12.45 29.48 39.85
N ARG A 230 12.80 30.65 39.31
CA ARG A 230 12.69 30.94 37.88
C ARG A 230 13.66 30.07 37.08
N ARG A 231 14.91 29.91 37.53
CA ARG A 231 15.90 29.05 36.85
C ARG A 231 15.48 27.58 36.85
N GLU A 232 14.99 27.06 37.96
CA GLU A 232 14.51 25.68 38.08
C GLU A 232 13.33 25.41 37.14
N THR A 233 12.33 26.31 37.13
CA THR A 233 11.19 26.24 36.20
C THR A 233 11.65 26.29 34.74
N GLN A 234 12.61 27.18 34.42
CA GLN A 234 13.16 27.30 33.07
C GLN A 234 13.92 26.05 32.63
N LEU A 235 14.64 25.37 33.54
CA LEU A 235 15.30 24.10 33.23
C LEU A 235 14.30 23.00 32.89
N ILE A 236 13.21 22.89 33.66
CA ILE A 236 12.13 21.93 33.38
C ILE A 236 11.48 22.23 32.03
N LEU A 237 11.16 23.50 31.77
CA LEU A 237 10.56 23.92 30.51
C LEU A 237 11.50 23.64 29.32
N ASN A 238 12.78 23.98 29.43
CA ASN A 238 13.78 23.69 28.41
C ASN A 238 13.91 22.18 28.14
N ALA A 239 13.87 21.34 29.18
CA ALA A 239 13.90 19.90 29.02
C ALA A 239 12.67 19.36 28.28
N ARG A 240 11.47 19.87 28.59
CA ARG A 240 10.21 19.54 27.89
C ARG A 240 10.23 20.00 26.44
N ILE A 241 10.64 21.23 26.17
CA ILE A 241 10.80 21.77 24.80
C ILE A 241 11.82 20.94 24.02
N ALA A 242 12.97 20.60 24.60
CA ALA A 242 13.98 19.78 23.95
C ALA A 242 13.45 18.38 23.58
N LYS A 243 12.53 17.81 24.36
CA LYS A 243 11.83 16.57 24.03
C LYS A 243 10.90 16.75 22.83
N ILE A 244 10.06 17.79 22.84
CA ILE A 244 9.16 18.14 21.71
C ILE A 244 9.93 18.36 20.42
N VAL A 245 11.02 19.12 20.48
CA VAL A 245 11.89 19.38 19.33
C VAL A 245 12.52 18.10 18.81
N ARG A 246 12.97 17.18 19.67
CA ARG A 246 13.48 15.87 19.25
C ARG A 246 12.43 15.06 18.49
N TRP A 247 11.19 15.02 18.98
CA TRP A 247 10.11 14.35 18.27
C TRP A 247 9.80 15.00 16.91
N HIS A 248 9.68 16.32 16.88
CA HIS A 248 9.49 17.08 15.65
C HIS A 248 10.61 16.79 14.64
N LEU A 249 11.87 16.84 15.07
CA LEU A 249 13.01 16.54 14.22
C LEU A 249 13.02 15.10 13.73
N SER A 250 12.55 14.13 14.52
CA SER A 250 12.39 12.74 14.08
C SER A 250 11.42 12.66 12.90
N VAL A 251 10.22 13.26 13.05
CA VAL A 251 9.20 13.32 11.99
C VAL A 251 9.71 14.08 10.75
N PHE A 252 10.33 15.24 10.93
CA PHE A 252 10.84 16.06 9.84
C PHE A 252 12.03 15.43 9.11
N LYS A 253 12.91 14.71 9.82
CA LYS A 253 13.98 13.96 9.18
C LYS A 253 13.41 12.93 8.20
N HIS A 254 12.30 12.31 8.58
CA HIS A 254 11.57 11.36 7.76
C HIS A 254 10.98 12.00 6.48
N LEU A 255 10.28 13.13 6.62
CA LEU A 255 9.73 13.89 5.49
C LEU A 255 10.83 14.45 4.57
N LYS A 256 11.97 14.84 5.14
CA LYS A 256 13.09 15.41 4.38
C LYS A 256 13.87 14.36 3.58
N SER A 257 13.98 13.12 4.05
CA SER A 257 14.49 12.00 3.24
C SER A 257 13.60 11.74 2.01
N GLU A 258 12.29 11.90 2.14
CA GLU A 258 11.36 11.84 1.00
C GLU A 258 11.56 12.99 0.02
N MET A 259 11.59 14.24 0.51
CA MET A 259 11.69 15.42 -0.36
C MET A 259 13.03 15.50 -1.13
N ARG A 260 14.15 15.14 -0.50
CA ARG A 260 15.44 15.10 -1.20
C ARG A 260 15.50 14.01 -2.26
N ALA A 261 14.80 12.88 -2.05
CA ALA A 261 14.75 11.82 -3.04
C ALA A 261 13.94 12.20 -4.29
N GLY A 262 12.84 12.95 -4.12
CA GLY A 262 12.08 13.51 -5.25
C GLY A 262 12.90 14.51 -6.08
N HIS A 263 13.73 15.32 -5.43
CA HIS A 263 14.55 16.33 -6.11
C HIS A 263 15.70 15.72 -6.94
N VAL A 264 16.31 14.62 -6.47
CA VAL A 264 17.37 13.89 -7.19
C VAL A 264 16.80 13.03 -8.34
N ALA A 265 15.57 12.53 -8.22
CA ALA A 265 14.89 11.84 -9.31
C ALA A 265 14.45 12.80 -10.44
N GLY A 266 13.98 14.00 -10.09
CA GLY A 266 13.58 15.02 -11.07
C GLY A 266 14.75 15.65 -11.87
N THR A 267 15.96 15.72 -11.28
CA THR A 267 17.13 16.29 -11.99
C THR A 267 17.80 15.31 -12.95
N LYS A 268 17.50 14.01 -12.87
CA LYS A 268 18.01 13.00 -13.83
C LYS A 268 17.11 12.80 -15.06
N LEU A 269 15.85 13.28 -15.04
CA LEU A 269 14.96 13.20 -16.21
C LEU A 269 15.11 14.36 -17.20
N HIS A 270 15.99 15.33 -16.93
CA HIS A 270 16.20 16.51 -17.79
C HIS A 270 17.47 16.45 -18.65
N TRP A 271 18.17 15.31 -18.66
CA TRP A 271 19.42 15.11 -19.42
C TRP A 271 19.51 13.73 -20.12
N ALA A 272 18.39 13.23 -20.62
CA ALA A 272 18.37 12.11 -21.57
C ALA A 272 17.44 12.46 -22.73
#